data_AF-A0A946FI91-F1
#
_entry.id   AF-A0A946FI91-F1
#
_cell.length_a   1.000
_cell.length_b   1.000
_cell.length_c   1.000
_cell.angle_alpha   90.00
_cell.angle_beta   90.00
_cell.angle_gamma   90.00
#
_symmetry.space_group_name_H-M   'P 1'
#
loop_
_entity.id
_entity.type
_entity.pdbx_description
1 polymer ?
#
loop_
_entity_poly.entity_id
_entity_poly.type
_entity_poly.pdbx_seq_one_letter_code
_entity_poly.pdbx_strand_id
1 'polypeptide(L)'
;MKSTILFRHLVFFLLSLFYLPSIASTSNAQPGIKNLLIKLDKNYYYPQQKGLTSLNAELLWEQQDTTSEKIKFFNKPDFQFKGELKNHIYEKEIVPSAKNLNLSDAKKTEYINILNNYLDAFLPDTLYEKFSNYEGQIKHQQKKSLTIHLREKTSIKNTTKYKLFVDTEKWRITKIHISQNQEPRNIEGK
;
A
#
# COMPACT_ATOMS: atom_id res chain seq x y z
N MET A 1 -58.06 26.68 19.25
CA MET A 1 -56.77 27.12 18.65
C MET A 1 -55.58 26.26 19.08
N LYS A 2 -55.56 24.94 18.78
CA LYS A 2 -54.42 24.05 19.10
C LYS A 2 -53.92 23.21 17.90
N SER A 3 -54.66 23.17 16.79
CA SER A 3 -54.37 22.30 15.63
C SER A 3 -53.27 22.86 14.70
N THR A 4 -53.23 24.18 14.50
CA THR A 4 -52.29 24.84 13.58
C THR A 4 -50.82 24.80 14.04
N ILE A 5 -50.58 24.65 15.35
CA ILE A 5 -49.23 24.56 15.92
C ILE A 5 -48.62 23.18 15.65
N LEU A 6 -49.42 22.11 15.79
CA LEU A 6 -49.00 20.73 15.52
C LEU A 6 -48.63 20.51 14.04
N PHE A 7 -49.41 21.07 13.12
CA PHE A 7 -49.13 20.94 11.68
C PHE A 7 -47.82 21.63 11.28
N ARG A 8 -47.52 22.79 11.88
CA ARG A 8 -46.30 23.55 11.60
C ARG A 8 -45.05 22.79 12.06
N HIS A 9 -45.09 22.15 13.24
CA HIS A 9 -43.98 21.34 13.73
C HIS A 9 -43.78 20.04 12.93
N LEU A 10 -44.85 19.42 12.45
CA LEU A 10 -44.77 18.23 11.60
C LEU A 10 -44.08 18.53 10.25
N VAL A 11 -44.39 19.69 9.65
CA VAL A 11 -43.75 20.14 8.41
C VAL A 11 -42.27 20.46 8.62
N PHE A 12 -41.90 21.12 9.71
CA PHE A 12 -40.48 21.36 10.04
C PHE A 12 -39.71 20.06 10.34
N PHE A 13 -40.36 19.07 10.96
CA PHE A 13 -39.77 17.76 11.21
C PHE A 13 -39.58 16.96 9.91
N LEU A 14 -40.55 17.01 8.99
CA LEU A 14 -40.42 16.37 7.67
C LEU A 14 -39.35 17.05 6.80
N LEU A 15 -39.23 18.39 6.85
CA LEU A 15 -38.17 19.10 6.16
C LEU A 15 -36.79 18.81 6.76
N SER A 16 -36.66 18.62 8.07
CA SER A 16 -35.35 18.29 8.69
C SER A 16 -34.85 16.89 8.31
N LEU A 17 -35.74 15.94 7.99
CA LEU A 17 -35.36 14.63 7.45
C LEU A 17 -34.70 14.72 6.06
N PHE A 18 -35.01 15.74 5.25
CA PHE A 18 -34.37 15.97 3.95
C PHE A 18 -32.99 16.64 4.05
N TYR A 19 -32.63 17.20 5.21
CA TYR A 19 -31.35 17.86 5.45
C TYR A 19 -30.34 17.02 6.22
N LEU A 20 -30.59 15.72 6.46
CA LEU A 20 -29.49 14.85 6.84
C LEU A 20 -28.58 14.68 5.62
N PRO A 21 -27.36 15.26 5.59
CA PRO A 21 -26.39 14.82 4.63
C PRO A 21 -26.21 13.33 4.86
N SER A 22 -26.33 12.57 3.77
CA SER A 22 -25.95 11.18 3.69
C SER A 22 -24.45 11.06 3.99
N ILE A 23 -24.10 11.12 5.26
CA ILE A 23 -22.80 10.66 5.75
C ILE A 23 -22.89 9.14 5.68
N ALA A 24 -22.71 8.62 4.47
CA ALA A 24 -22.48 7.21 4.26
C ALA A 24 -21.25 6.86 5.08
N SER A 25 -21.48 6.20 6.21
CA SER A 25 -20.44 5.72 7.12
C SER A 25 -19.37 4.99 6.32
N THR A 26 -18.19 5.59 6.25
CA THR A 26 -16.98 5.04 5.60
C THR A 26 -16.57 3.67 6.17
N SER A 27 -17.08 3.32 7.36
CA SER A 27 -16.86 2.05 8.05
C SER A 27 -17.30 0.80 7.26
N ASN A 28 -18.43 0.84 6.54
CA ASN A 28 -18.98 -0.35 5.86
C ASN A 28 -18.27 -0.70 4.54
N ALA A 29 -17.44 0.20 3.99
CA ALA A 29 -16.75 -0.03 2.72
C ALA A 29 -15.42 -0.79 2.89
N GLN A 30 -14.82 -0.77 4.08
CA GLN A 30 -13.48 -1.30 4.30
C GLN A 30 -13.35 -2.83 4.11
N PRO A 31 -14.29 -3.66 4.62
CA PRO A 31 -14.29 -5.10 4.33
C PRO A 31 -14.46 -5.38 2.83
N GLY A 32 -15.27 -4.56 2.14
CA GLY A 32 -15.46 -4.65 0.69
C GLY A 32 -14.19 -4.37 -0.10
N ILE A 33 -13.42 -3.35 0.29
CA ILE A 33 -12.15 -3.00 -0.35
C ILE A 33 -11.12 -4.10 -0.16
N LYS A 34 -10.96 -4.62 1.06
CA LYS A 34 -10.05 -5.73 1.34
C LYS A 34 -10.35 -6.92 0.42
N ASN A 35 -11.60 -7.36 0.36
CA ASN A 35 -12.00 -8.49 -0.47
C ASN A 35 -11.75 -8.24 -1.97
N LEU A 36 -11.93 -7.00 -2.40
CA LEU A 36 -11.75 -6.61 -3.79
C LEU A 36 -10.27 -6.55 -4.19
N LEU A 37 -9.39 -6.05 -3.31
CA LEU A 37 -7.93 -6.07 -3.52
C LEU A 37 -7.43 -7.52 -3.59
N ILE A 38 -7.84 -8.39 -2.65
CA ILE A 38 -7.50 -9.82 -2.67
C ILE A 38 -8.00 -10.48 -3.98
N LYS A 39 -9.18 -10.10 -4.46
CA LYS A 39 -9.70 -10.61 -5.73
C LYS A 39 -8.86 -10.14 -6.93
N LEU A 40 -8.39 -8.90 -6.92
CA LEU A 40 -7.45 -8.42 -7.95
C LEU A 40 -6.12 -9.17 -7.86
N ASP A 41 -5.58 -9.36 -6.66
CA ASP A 41 -4.31 -10.08 -6.46
C ASP A 41 -4.33 -11.48 -7.06
N LYS A 42 -5.49 -12.17 -6.96
CA LYS A 42 -5.72 -13.48 -7.59
C LYS A 42 -5.53 -13.51 -9.10
N ASN A 43 -5.64 -12.36 -9.77
CA ASN A 43 -5.50 -12.24 -11.21
C ASN A 43 -4.10 -11.74 -11.64
N TYR A 44 -3.26 -11.29 -10.71
CA TYR A 44 -1.97 -10.65 -11.02
C TYR A 44 -0.74 -11.44 -10.54
N TYR A 45 -0.79 -12.05 -9.35
CA TYR A 45 0.42 -12.55 -8.68
C TYR A 45 0.51 -14.09 -8.67
N TYR A 46 0.51 -14.69 -9.87
CA TYR A 46 0.28 -16.13 -10.06
C TYR A 46 1.40 -17.13 -9.67
N PRO A 47 2.44 -16.77 -8.89
CA PRO A 47 3.12 -17.79 -8.06
C PRO A 47 2.75 -17.73 -6.56
N GLN A 48 2.41 -16.54 -6.05
CA GLN A 48 2.33 -16.29 -4.59
C GLN A 48 1.16 -17.00 -3.91
N GLN A 49 0.14 -17.44 -4.66
CA GLN A 49 -1.14 -17.85 -4.09
C GLN A 49 -1.38 -19.36 -4.00
N LYS A 50 -0.50 -20.21 -4.55
CA LYS A 50 -0.76 -21.66 -4.61
C LYS A 50 0.37 -22.56 -4.10
N GLY A 51 1.45 -22.01 -3.53
CA GLY A 51 2.48 -22.87 -2.96
C GLY A 51 3.72 -22.20 -2.38
N LEU A 52 4.00 -20.94 -2.74
CA LEU A 52 5.10 -20.22 -2.11
C LEU A 52 4.67 -19.84 -0.68
N THR A 53 5.30 -20.44 0.31
CA THR A 53 5.06 -20.15 1.75
C THR A 53 6.27 -19.48 2.37
N SER A 54 7.46 -19.69 1.81
CA SER A 54 8.67 -18.99 2.18
C SER A 54 9.62 -18.87 1.00
N LEU A 55 10.45 -17.83 1.03
CA LEU A 55 11.53 -17.58 0.08
C LEU A 55 12.75 -17.15 0.88
N ASN A 56 13.85 -17.89 0.73
CA ASN A 56 15.14 -17.51 1.28
C ASN A 56 16.13 -17.40 0.14
N ALA A 57 16.89 -16.30 0.09
CA ALA A 57 17.90 -16.08 -0.93
C ALA A 57 19.16 -15.46 -0.32
N GLU A 58 20.32 -15.96 -0.73
CA GLU A 58 21.58 -15.26 -0.45
C GLU A 58 21.69 -14.01 -1.31
N LEU A 59 22.09 -12.91 -0.69
CA LEU A 59 22.24 -11.60 -1.31
C LEU A 59 23.70 -11.27 -1.46
N LEU A 60 24.17 -11.38 -2.69
CA LEU A 60 25.46 -10.86 -3.12
C LEU A 60 25.23 -9.49 -3.74
N TRP A 61 26.02 -8.51 -3.32
CA TRP A 61 25.88 -7.15 -3.81
C TRP A 61 27.22 -6.42 -3.84
N GLU A 62 27.32 -5.51 -4.79
CA GLU A 62 28.49 -4.70 -5.03
C GLU A 62 28.10 -3.22 -5.02
N GLN A 63 29.01 -2.37 -4.58
CA GLN A 63 28.86 -0.93 -4.69
C GLN A 63 29.89 -0.39 -5.67
N GLN A 64 29.44 0.44 -6.61
CA GLN A 64 30.34 1.15 -7.50
C GLN A 64 31.18 2.16 -6.73
N ASP A 65 32.47 2.21 -7.04
CA ASP A 65 33.38 3.27 -6.64
C ASP A 65 33.04 4.55 -7.40
N THR A 66 32.59 5.57 -6.68
CA THR A 66 32.30 6.89 -7.25
C THR A 66 33.50 7.84 -7.23
N THR A 67 34.62 7.43 -6.63
CA THR A 67 35.83 8.26 -6.47
C THR A 67 36.86 8.08 -7.58
N SER A 68 36.72 7.06 -8.42
CA SER A 68 37.63 6.77 -9.51
C SER A 68 37.02 7.13 -10.87
N GLU A 69 37.84 7.69 -11.77
CA GLU A 69 37.46 7.90 -13.18
C GLU A 69 37.18 6.58 -13.93
N LYS A 70 37.64 5.46 -13.38
CA LYS A 70 37.39 4.11 -13.93
C LYS A 70 36.29 3.43 -13.13
N ILE A 71 35.35 2.81 -13.83
CA ILE A 71 34.30 2.00 -13.20
C ILE A 71 34.96 0.84 -12.46
N LYS A 72 34.84 0.86 -11.13
CA LYS A 72 35.27 -0.20 -10.22
C LYS A 72 34.12 -0.54 -9.28
N PHE A 73 34.07 -1.79 -8.82
CA PHE A 73 33.07 -2.27 -7.89
C PHE A 73 33.75 -2.88 -6.66
N PHE A 74 33.14 -2.67 -5.50
CA PHE A 74 33.55 -3.29 -4.25
C PHE A 74 32.49 -4.26 -3.78
N ASN A 75 32.91 -5.52 -3.59
CA ASN A 75 32.10 -6.52 -2.93
C ASN A 75 31.73 -6.05 -1.52
N LYS A 76 30.46 -6.17 -1.19
CA LYS A 76 29.94 -5.90 0.14
C LYS A 76 29.69 -7.22 0.87
N PRO A 77 29.60 -7.17 2.22
CA PRO A 77 29.26 -8.36 2.98
C PRO A 77 27.91 -8.94 2.54
N ASP A 78 27.88 -10.27 2.37
CA ASP A 78 26.67 -11.05 2.09
C ASP A 78 25.55 -10.86 3.13
N PHE A 79 24.33 -10.75 2.64
CA PHE A 79 23.11 -10.81 3.46
C PHE A 79 22.23 -11.97 3.01
N GLN A 80 21.14 -12.19 3.72
CA GLN A 80 20.08 -13.10 3.30
C GLN A 80 18.77 -12.34 3.27
N PHE A 81 18.03 -12.49 2.18
CA PHE A 81 16.62 -12.17 2.13
C PHE A 81 15.85 -13.34 2.73
N LYS A 82 14.88 -13.03 3.59
CA LYS A 82 13.89 -13.98 4.08
C LYS A 82 12.51 -13.40 3.88
N GLY A 83 11.65 -14.15 3.20
CA GLY A 83 10.24 -13.88 3.05
C GLY A 83 9.44 -15.06 3.59
N GLU A 84 8.47 -14.82 4.47
CA GLU A 84 7.59 -15.86 4.99
C GLU A 84 6.13 -15.40 4.93
N LEU A 85 5.26 -16.26 4.41
CA LEU A 85 3.83 -15.99 4.32
C LEU A 85 3.16 -16.20 5.68
N LYS A 86 2.70 -15.11 6.30
CA LYS A 86 1.90 -15.13 7.54
C LYS A 86 0.59 -14.38 7.33
N ASN A 87 -0.53 -15.02 7.64
CA ASN A 87 -1.86 -14.39 7.56
C ASN A 87 -2.18 -13.75 6.19
N HIS A 88 -1.76 -14.37 5.08
CA HIS A 88 -1.90 -13.87 3.70
C HIS A 88 -1.05 -12.63 3.36
N ILE A 89 -0.04 -12.33 4.18
CA ILE A 89 0.93 -11.26 3.97
C ILE A 89 2.33 -11.86 4.09
N TYR A 90 3.26 -11.48 3.22
CA TYR A 90 4.66 -11.83 3.36
C TYR A 90 5.35 -10.88 4.32
N GLU A 91 5.83 -11.42 5.42
CA GLU A 91 6.83 -10.75 6.25
C GLU A 91 8.19 -10.91 5.57
N LYS A 92 8.85 -9.80 5.30
CA LYS A 92 10.12 -9.74 4.57
C LYS A 92 11.17 -9.08 5.43
N GLU A 93 12.35 -9.66 5.47
CA GLU A 93 13.49 -9.09 6.18
C GLU A 93 14.81 -9.37 5.47
N ILE A 94 15.75 -8.45 5.65
CA ILE A 94 17.16 -8.66 5.33
C ILE A 94 17.90 -8.96 6.63
N VAL A 95 18.57 -10.10 6.69
CA VAL A 95 19.37 -10.49 7.85
C VAL A 95 20.83 -10.72 7.46
N PRO A 96 21.80 -10.47 8.36
CA PRO A 96 23.19 -10.78 8.10
C PRO A 96 23.37 -12.27 7.79
N SER A 97 24.19 -12.59 6.78
CA SER A 97 24.59 -13.97 6.53
C SER A 97 25.45 -14.50 7.69
N ALA A 98 25.37 -15.80 7.97
CA ALA A 98 26.20 -16.46 8.99
C ALA A 98 27.72 -16.28 8.73
N LYS A 99 28.10 -16.01 7.47
CA LYS A 99 29.48 -15.72 7.05
C LYS A 99 30.00 -14.35 7.51
N ASN A 100 29.12 -13.45 7.99
CA ASN A 100 29.45 -12.05 8.31
C ASN A 100 29.31 -11.70 9.80
N LEU A 101 29.63 -12.64 10.69
CA LEU A 101 29.58 -12.44 12.16
C LEU A 101 30.48 -11.30 12.66
N ASN A 102 31.56 -10.98 11.93
CA ASN A 102 32.58 -10.00 12.36
C ASN A 102 32.21 -8.53 12.04
N LEU A 103 31.05 -8.27 11.42
CA LEU A 103 30.61 -6.90 11.14
C LEU A 103 30.11 -6.22 12.43
N SER A 104 30.43 -4.94 12.63
CA SER A 104 29.84 -4.18 13.73
C SER A 104 28.34 -3.95 13.50
N ASP A 105 27.57 -3.85 14.59
CA ASP A 105 26.11 -3.73 14.50
C ASP A 105 25.66 -2.43 13.81
N ALA A 106 26.44 -1.35 13.95
CA ALA A 106 26.22 -0.11 13.22
C ALA A 106 26.31 -0.32 11.69
N LYS A 107 27.34 -1.02 11.20
CA LYS A 107 27.50 -1.32 9.77
C LYS A 107 26.43 -2.28 9.26
N LYS A 108 26.03 -3.27 10.06
CA LYS A 108 24.90 -4.17 9.71
C LYS A 108 23.64 -3.36 9.50
N THR A 109 23.33 -2.45 10.43
CA THR A 109 22.14 -1.59 10.37
C THR A 109 22.17 -0.69 9.13
N GLU A 110 23.31 -0.07 8.84
CA GLU A 110 23.49 0.75 7.65
C GLU A 110 23.20 -0.03 6.36
N TYR A 111 23.80 -1.22 6.20
CA TYR A 111 23.59 -2.05 5.02
C TYR A 111 22.16 -2.58 4.91
N ILE A 112 21.54 -2.99 6.03
CA ILE A 112 20.13 -3.39 6.04
C ILE A 112 19.24 -2.23 5.58
N ASN A 113 19.48 -1.00 6.04
CA ASN A 113 18.72 0.18 5.61
C ASN A 113 18.83 0.42 4.09
N ILE A 114 20.02 0.21 3.51
CA ILE A 114 20.21 0.32 2.06
C ILE A 114 19.47 -0.80 1.33
N LEU A 115 19.66 -2.05 1.76
CA LEU A 115 19.10 -3.24 1.13
C LEU A 115 17.57 -3.32 1.26
N ASN A 116 17.00 -2.73 2.32
CA ASN A 116 15.56 -2.65 2.52
C ASN A 116 14.82 -1.95 1.37
N ASN A 117 15.50 -1.05 0.64
CA ASN A 117 14.94 -0.40 -0.54
C ASN A 117 14.66 -1.37 -1.70
N TYR A 118 15.20 -2.58 -1.65
CA TYR A 118 15.09 -3.60 -2.70
C TYR A 118 14.21 -4.79 -2.30
N LEU A 119 13.58 -4.79 -1.12
CA LEU A 119 12.74 -5.92 -0.65
C LEU A 119 11.68 -6.32 -1.67
N ASP A 120 11.02 -5.35 -2.28
CA ASP A 120 9.97 -5.58 -3.28
C ASP A 120 10.51 -6.13 -4.61
N ALA A 121 11.81 -6.02 -4.88
CA ALA A 121 12.42 -6.64 -6.06
C ALA A 121 12.53 -8.17 -5.90
N PHE A 122 12.71 -8.66 -4.67
CA PHE A 122 12.75 -10.11 -4.38
C PHE A 122 11.35 -10.69 -4.33
N LEU A 123 10.45 -10.03 -3.61
CA LEU A 123 9.09 -10.46 -3.45
C LEU A 123 8.16 -9.24 -3.45
N PRO A 124 7.55 -8.90 -4.59
CA PRO A 124 6.70 -7.73 -4.71
C PRO A 124 5.50 -7.81 -3.77
N ASP A 125 5.17 -6.69 -3.14
CA ASP A 125 3.89 -6.53 -2.45
C ASP A 125 2.71 -6.79 -3.41
N THR A 126 1.75 -7.54 -2.90
CA THR A 126 0.38 -7.60 -3.43
C THR A 126 -0.32 -6.24 -3.28
N LEU A 127 -1.42 -6.06 -4.01
CA LEU A 127 -2.25 -4.87 -3.86
C LEU A 127 -2.83 -4.77 -2.45
N TYR A 128 -3.24 -5.90 -1.86
CA TYR A 128 -3.73 -5.91 -0.48
C TYR A 128 -2.67 -5.41 0.52
N GLU A 129 -1.43 -5.90 0.43
CA GLU A 129 -0.32 -5.49 1.30
C GLU A 129 -0.02 -4.00 1.13
N LYS A 130 0.16 -3.57 -0.11
CA LYS A 130 0.46 -2.18 -0.48
C LYS A 130 -0.59 -1.19 0.06
N PHE A 131 -1.85 -1.60 0.10
CA PHE A 131 -2.96 -0.75 0.54
C PHE A 131 -3.51 -1.08 1.94
N SER A 132 -2.79 -1.88 2.74
CA SER A 132 -3.19 -2.28 4.10
C SER A 132 -3.41 -1.08 5.05
N ASN A 133 -2.56 -0.06 4.94
CA ASN A 133 -2.63 1.20 5.70
C ASN A 133 -3.54 2.27 5.05
N TYR A 134 -4.29 1.89 4.01
CA TYR A 134 -5.22 2.77 3.34
C TYR A 134 -6.66 2.42 3.72
N GLU A 135 -7.51 3.43 3.70
CA GLU A 135 -8.97 3.34 3.83
C GLU A 135 -9.62 3.97 2.60
N GLY A 136 -10.90 3.71 2.37
CA GLY A 136 -11.59 4.42 1.31
C GLY A 136 -12.95 3.87 0.91
N GLN A 137 -13.29 4.06 -0.37
CA GLN A 137 -14.61 3.74 -0.91
C GLN A 137 -14.53 3.09 -2.29
N ILE A 138 -15.52 2.26 -2.59
CA ILE A 138 -15.73 1.67 -3.92
C ILE A 138 -16.83 2.46 -4.61
N LYS A 139 -16.57 2.92 -5.83
CA LYS A 139 -17.55 3.55 -6.71
C LYS A 139 -17.79 2.65 -7.91
N HIS A 140 -19.01 2.13 -8.03
CA HIS A 140 -19.42 1.43 -9.24
C HIS A 140 -19.65 2.44 -10.36
N GLN A 141 -19.13 2.13 -11.55
CA GLN A 141 -19.33 2.92 -12.75
C GLN A 141 -20.29 2.20 -13.71
N GLN A 142 -20.78 2.92 -14.72
CA GLN A 142 -21.59 2.30 -15.77
C GLN A 142 -20.74 1.28 -16.56
N LYS A 143 -21.34 0.15 -16.94
CA LYS A 143 -20.70 -0.96 -17.70
C LYS A 143 -19.43 -1.55 -17.03
N LYS A 144 -19.62 -2.64 -16.29
CA LYS A 144 -18.59 -3.63 -15.91
C LYS A 144 -17.25 -3.04 -15.44
N SER A 145 -17.32 -1.90 -14.76
CA SER A 145 -16.17 -1.18 -14.25
C SER A 145 -16.44 -0.61 -12.87
N LEU A 146 -15.40 -0.48 -12.07
CA LEU A 146 -15.46 0.17 -10.77
C LEU A 146 -14.20 0.98 -10.50
N THR A 147 -14.29 1.91 -9.57
CA THR A 147 -13.14 2.68 -9.09
C THR A 147 -12.98 2.50 -7.59
N ILE A 148 -11.76 2.18 -7.16
CA ILE A 148 -11.39 2.12 -5.74
C ILE A 148 -10.69 3.43 -5.41
N HIS A 149 -11.23 4.20 -4.49
CA HIS A 149 -10.59 5.40 -3.96
C HIS A 149 -9.93 5.03 -2.64
N LEU A 150 -8.64 5.29 -2.51
CA LEU A 150 -7.84 4.95 -1.33
C LEU A 150 -7.14 6.19 -0.80
N ARG A 151 -7.11 6.32 0.53
CA ARG A 151 -6.46 7.37 1.29
C ARG A 151 -5.69 6.73 2.44
N GLU A 152 -4.47 7.18 2.68
CA GLU A 152 -3.69 6.75 3.84
C GLU A 152 -4.38 7.14 5.16
N LYS A 153 -4.48 6.18 6.11
CA LYS A 153 -5.21 6.34 7.39
C LYS A 153 -4.59 7.37 8.33
N THR A 154 -3.26 7.44 8.40
CA THR A 154 -2.52 8.12 9.48
C THR A 154 -2.03 9.53 9.12
N SER A 155 -2.31 10.02 7.91
CA SER A 155 -1.68 11.25 7.42
C SER A 155 -2.64 12.44 7.35
N ILE A 156 -2.47 13.37 8.30
CA ILE A 156 -3.18 14.67 8.36
C ILE A 156 -2.50 15.71 7.46
N LYS A 157 -1.19 15.58 7.15
CA LYS A 157 -0.41 16.57 6.36
C LYS A 157 0.19 16.05 5.04
N ASN A 158 0.36 14.73 4.87
CA ASN A 158 1.07 14.12 3.73
C ASN A 158 0.20 13.02 3.08
N THR A 159 -1.08 13.29 2.84
CA THR A 159 -2.00 12.25 2.39
C THR A 159 -1.72 11.88 0.93
N THR A 160 -1.23 10.66 0.68
CA THR A 160 -1.25 10.08 -0.67
C THR A 160 -2.64 9.49 -0.94
N LYS A 161 -3.19 9.81 -2.11
CA LYS A 161 -4.49 9.33 -2.57
C LYS A 161 -4.31 8.52 -3.85
N TYR A 162 -4.93 7.35 -3.90
CA TYR A 162 -4.95 6.52 -5.09
C TYR A 162 -6.38 6.38 -5.62
N LYS A 163 -6.51 6.36 -6.94
CA LYS A 163 -7.73 5.92 -7.62
C LYS A 163 -7.36 4.78 -8.57
N LEU A 164 -7.90 3.60 -8.30
CA LEU A 164 -7.68 2.40 -9.10
C LEU A 164 -8.91 2.15 -9.95
N PHE A 165 -8.77 2.21 -11.28
CA PHE A 165 -9.85 1.94 -12.22
C PHE A 165 -9.79 0.47 -12.62
N VAL A 166 -10.84 -0.28 -12.32
CA VAL A 166 -10.88 -1.73 -12.44
C VAL A 166 -11.88 -2.13 -13.53
N ASP A 167 -11.41 -2.93 -14.48
CA ASP A 167 -12.21 -3.71 -15.40
C ASP A 167 -12.66 -4.99 -14.67
N THR A 168 -13.97 -5.13 -14.45
CA THR A 168 -14.55 -6.25 -13.68
C THR A 168 -14.85 -7.49 -14.53
N GLU A 169 -14.71 -7.42 -15.85
CA GLU A 169 -14.74 -8.61 -16.70
C GLU A 169 -13.42 -9.35 -16.60
N LYS A 170 -12.32 -8.62 -16.79
CA LYS A 170 -10.97 -9.18 -16.82
C LYS A 170 -10.28 -9.16 -15.45
N TRP A 171 -10.93 -8.58 -14.44
CA TRP A 171 -10.39 -8.38 -13.10
C TRP A 171 -8.99 -7.77 -13.11
N ARG A 172 -8.84 -6.67 -13.84
CA ARG A 172 -7.59 -5.92 -13.96
C ARG A 172 -7.79 -4.43 -13.70
N ILE A 173 -6.88 -3.85 -12.94
CA ILE A 173 -6.60 -2.42 -12.91
C ILE A 173 -6.14 -1.98 -14.31
N THR A 174 -6.91 -1.09 -14.92
CA THR A 174 -6.64 -0.50 -16.24
C THR A 174 -5.95 0.85 -16.14
N LYS A 175 -6.13 1.56 -15.03
CA LYS A 175 -5.55 2.88 -14.79
C LYS A 175 -5.37 3.12 -13.31
N ILE A 176 -4.29 3.82 -12.96
CA ILE A 176 -4.01 4.30 -11.62
C ILE A 176 -3.83 5.82 -11.69
N HIS A 177 -4.58 6.56 -10.88
CA HIS A 177 -4.26 7.96 -10.61
C HIS A 177 -3.69 8.07 -9.20
N ILE A 178 -2.56 8.77 -9.09
CA ILE A 178 -1.90 9.07 -7.83
C ILE A 178 -2.02 10.57 -7.63
N SER A 179 -2.40 10.99 -6.43
CA SER A 179 -2.43 12.40 -6.05
C SER A 179 -1.78 12.55 -4.70
N GLN A 180 -0.86 13.51 -4.59
CA GLN A 180 -0.18 13.85 -3.35
C GLN A 180 -0.49 15.31 -3.02
N ASN A 181 -0.66 15.60 -1.74
CA ASN A 181 -1.01 16.94 -1.28
C ASN A 181 0.20 17.86 -1.06
N GLN A 182 1.44 17.41 -1.30
CA GLN A 182 2.65 18.21 -1.07
C GLN A 182 3.41 18.50 -2.35
N GLU A 183 3.99 19.70 -2.40
CA GLU A 183 5.05 20.05 -3.33
C GLU A 183 6.32 19.24 -3.01
N PRO A 184 7.18 18.97 -4.02
CA PRO A 184 8.47 18.32 -3.79
C PRO A 184 9.24 19.06 -2.69
N ARG A 185 9.68 18.35 -1.64
CA ARG A 185 10.53 18.96 -0.61
C ARG A 185 11.96 18.98 -1.11
N ASN A 186 12.60 20.14 -1.00
CA ASN A 186 14.02 20.25 -1.25
C ASN A 186 14.78 19.45 -0.18
N ILE A 187 15.61 18.50 -0.60
CA ILE A 187 16.47 17.74 0.30
C ILE A 187 17.80 18.46 0.30
N GLU A 188 18.06 19.25 1.35
CA GLU A 188 19.39 19.84 1.54
C GLU A 188 20.38 18.71 1.82
N GLY A 189 21.30 18.49 0.89
CA GLY A 189 22.44 17.60 1.12
C GLY A 189 23.34 18.20 2.19
N LYS A 190 23.66 17.43 3.23
CA LYS A 190 24.75 17.75 4.16
C LYS A 190 26.08 17.25 3.61
#